data_AF-A0A915C898-F1
#
_entry.id   AF-A0A915C898-F1
#
_cell.length_a   1.000
_cell.length_b   1.000
_cell.length_c   1.000
_cell.angle_alpha   90.00
_cell.angle_beta   90.00
_cell.angle_gamma   90.00
#
_symmetry.space_group_name_H-M   'P 1'
#
loop_
_entity.id
_entity.type
_entity.pdbx_description
1 polymer ?
#
loop_
_entity_poly.entity_id
_entity_poly.type
_entity_poly.pdbx_seq_one_letter_code
_entity_poly.pdbx_strand_id
1 'polypeptide(L)'
;MEDVNDLPCICDRPVSYVVCLQCWKHFLGHAVRVCPRHPRRINLMDIAVCPNTACRGSQLEERSRPPSPVVLADGKPIPEDVEPGVSCEETTVG
;
A
#
# COMPACT_ATOMS: atom_id res chain seq x y z
N MET A 1 -29.97 14.66 -12.39
CA MET A 1 -28.53 14.54 -12.65
C MET A 1 -27.88 14.86 -11.32
N GLU A 2 -27.23 13.89 -10.68
CA GLU A 2 -26.52 14.12 -9.42
C GLU A 2 -25.24 14.91 -9.73
N ASP A 3 -25.04 16.03 -9.05
CA ASP A 3 -23.87 16.87 -9.24
C ASP A 3 -22.60 16.16 -8.71
N VAL A 4 -21.61 15.96 -9.58
CA VAL A 4 -20.31 15.30 -9.27
C VAL A 4 -19.56 15.98 -8.12
N ASN A 5 -19.93 17.22 -7.81
CA ASN A 5 -19.29 18.04 -6.78
C ASN A 5 -19.67 17.62 -5.34
N ASP A 6 -20.77 16.88 -5.16
CA ASP A 6 -21.21 16.34 -3.87
C ASP A 6 -20.57 14.98 -3.54
N LEU A 7 -19.82 14.40 -4.48
CA LEU A 7 -19.12 13.13 -4.25
C LEU A 7 -17.91 13.32 -3.33
N PRO A 8 -17.65 12.36 -2.42
CA PRO A 8 -16.52 12.44 -1.49
C PRO A 8 -15.18 12.44 -2.25
N CYS A 9 -14.34 13.43 -1.98
CA CYS A 9 -12.99 13.49 -2.54
C CYS A 9 -12.04 12.62 -1.72
N ILE A 10 -11.22 11.81 -2.40
CA ILE A 10 -10.21 10.93 -1.76
C ILE A 10 -8.77 11.21 -2.22
N CYS A 11 -8.56 12.34 -2.91
CA CYS A 11 -7.26 12.67 -3.51
C CYS A 11 -6.16 12.89 -2.46
N ASP A 12 -6.51 13.50 -1.33
CA ASP A 12 -5.56 13.84 -0.26
C ASP A 12 -5.88 13.02 1.01
N ARG A 13 -6.33 11.77 0.84
CA ARG A 13 -6.66 10.87 1.95
C ARG A 13 -5.41 10.54 2.78
N PRO A 14 -5.52 10.39 4.11
CA PRO A 14 -4.38 10.08 4.97
C PRO A 14 -3.83 8.68 4.70
N VAL A 15 -2.53 8.48 4.94
CA VAL A 15 -1.86 7.18 4.81
C VAL A 15 -2.56 6.15 5.70
N SER A 16 -2.75 4.95 5.16
CA SER A 16 -3.45 3.84 5.83
C SER A 16 -2.62 2.56 5.79
N TYR A 17 -3.10 1.51 6.47
CA TYR A 17 -2.52 0.18 6.32
C TYR A 17 -3.18 -0.53 5.16
N VAL A 18 -2.40 -1.04 4.21
CA VAL A 18 -2.91 -1.86 3.12
C VAL A 18 -2.53 -3.31 3.38
N VAL A 19 -3.51 -4.20 3.36
CA VAL A 19 -3.34 -5.65 3.57
C VAL A 19 -3.59 -6.38 2.27
N CYS A 20 -2.69 -7.26 1.87
CA CYS A 20 -2.93 -8.18 0.76
C CYS A 20 -3.74 -9.38 1.23
N LEU A 21 -4.92 -9.62 0.65
CA LEU A 21 -5.80 -10.72 1.02
C LEU A 21 -5.32 -12.09 0.53
N GLN A 22 -4.27 -12.13 -0.30
CA GLN A 22 -3.68 -13.38 -0.80
C GLN A 22 -2.51 -13.87 0.04
N CYS A 23 -1.61 -12.98 0.47
CA CYS A 23 -0.43 -13.35 1.27
C CYS A 23 -0.43 -12.80 2.69
N TRP A 24 -1.47 -12.05 3.08
CA TRP A 24 -1.68 -11.45 4.39
C TRP A 24 -0.59 -10.48 4.87
N LYS A 25 0.37 -10.13 4.01
CA LYS A 25 1.33 -9.06 4.30
C LYS A 25 0.63 -7.70 4.24
N HIS A 26 1.02 -6.86 5.18
CA HIS A 26 0.63 -5.46 5.30
C HIS A 26 1.79 -4.50 5.01
N PHE A 27 1.44 -3.28 4.61
CA PHE A 27 2.37 -2.19 4.33
C PHE A 27 1.66 -0.85 4.50
N LEU A 28 2.41 0.22 4.73
CA LEU A 28 1.87 1.58 4.81
C LEU A 28 1.69 2.16 3.41
N GLY A 29 0.54 2.78 3.17
CA GLY A 29 0.26 3.45 1.90
C GLY A 29 -1.24 3.56 1.61
N HIS A 30 -1.55 3.50 0.32
CA HIS A 30 -2.90 3.56 -0.20
C HIS A 30 -3.10 2.45 -1.23
N ALA A 31 -4.26 1.78 -1.22
CA ALA A 31 -4.63 0.92 -2.33
C ALA A 31 -5.09 1.78 -3.50
N VAL A 32 -4.93 1.29 -4.73
CA VAL A 32 -5.37 2.02 -5.92
C VAL A 32 -6.87 2.27 -5.88
N ARG A 33 -7.26 3.55 -5.89
CA ARG A 33 -8.67 3.96 -5.88
C ARG A 33 -8.89 5.14 -6.81
N VAL A 34 -9.95 5.07 -7.61
CA VAL A 34 -10.40 6.18 -8.44
C VAL A 34 -11.20 7.16 -7.58
N CYS A 35 -10.82 8.43 -7.60
CA CYS A 35 -11.59 9.45 -6.91
C CYS A 35 -12.92 9.69 -7.63
N PRO A 36 -14.08 9.52 -6.97
CA PRO A 36 -15.37 9.67 -7.64
C PRO A 36 -15.64 11.12 -8.07
N ARG A 37 -15.06 12.09 -7.34
CA ARG A 37 -15.09 13.52 -7.70
C ARG A 37 -14.09 13.88 -8.81
N HIS A 38 -12.94 13.22 -8.84
CA HIS A 38 -11.85 13.52 -9.77
C HIS A 38 -11.37 12.25 -10.49
N PRO A 39 -12.16 11.66 -11.40
CA PRO A 39 -11.86 10.35 -12.00
C PRO A 39 -10.57 10.33 -12.85
N ARG A 40 -10.09 11.49 -13.28
CA ARG A 40 -8.85 11.65 -14.06
C ARG A 40 -7.60 11.88 -13.20
N ARG A 41 -7.76 12.12 -11.89
CA ARG A 41 -6.62 12.32 -10.98
C ARG A 41 -6.20 10.96 -10.43
N ILE A 42 -5.04 10.50 -10.87
CA ILE A 42 -4.37 9.31 -10.34
C ILE A 42 -3.36 9.72 -9.27
N ASN A 43 -3.19 8.87 -8.26
CA ASN A 43 -2.10 9.02 -7.31
C ASN A 43 -1.02 7.99 -7.65
N LEU A 44 0.18 8.48 -8.01
CA LEU A 44 1.28 7.62 -8.46
C LEU A 44 1.84 6.73 -7.35
N MET A 45 1.58 7.09 -6.09
CA MET A 45 2.03 6.33 -4.92
C MET A 45 1.02 5.27 -4.47
N ASP A 46 -0.12 5.15 -5.16
CA ASP A 46 -1.11 4.12 -4.85
C ASP A 46 -0.59 2.73 -5.27
N ILE A 47 -0.83 1.76 -4.39
CA ILE A 47 -0.38 0.39 -4.53
C ILE A 47 -1.46 -0.39 -5.29
N ALA A 48 -1.16 -0.71 -6.55
CA ALA A 48 -2.07 -1.48 -7.41
C ALA A 48 -1.93 -3.00 -7.21
N VAL A 49 -0.73 -3.46 -6.82
CA VAL A 49 -0.39 -4.87 -6.60
C VAL A 49 0.46 -5.02 -5.36
N CYS A 50 0.37 -6.18 -4.72
CA CYS A 50 1.14 -6.50 -3.52
C CYS A 50 2.65 -6.32 -3.80
N PRO A 51 3.38 -5.52 -3.01
CA PRO A 51 4.82 -5.33 -3.15
C PRO A 51 5.63 -6.61 -2.91
N ASN A 52 5.02 -7.62 -2.28
CA ASN A 52 5.63 -8.93 -2.11
C ASN A 52 5.83 -9.61 -3.47
N THR A 53 7.08 -9.69 -3.92
CA THR A 53 7.48 -10.22 -5.24
C THR A 53 7.04 -11.67 -5.48
N ALA A 54 6.88 -12.47 -4.42
CA ALA A 54 6.38 -13.84 -4.48
C ALA A 54 4.86 -13.93 -4.66
N CYS A 55 4.10 -12.89 -4.29
CA CYS A 55 2.64 -12.89 -4.35
C CYS A 55 2.10 -12.07 -5.53
N ARG A 56 2.52 -10.79 -5.65
CA ARG A 56 2.04 -9.82 -6.66
C ARG A 56 0.51 -9.75 -6.78
N GLY A 57 -0.20 -10.08 -5.72
CA GLY A 57 -1.65 -10.13 -5.69
C GLY A 57 -2.30 -8.75 -5.83
N SER A 58 -3.42 -8.67 -6.53
CA SER A 58 -4.18 -7.43 -6.71
C SER A 58 -5.30 -7.24 -5.68
N GLN A 59 -5.57 -8.25 -4.86
CA GLN A 59 -6.58 -8.18 -3.80
C GLN A 59 -6.00 -7.46 -2.57
N LEU A 60 -6.20 -6.15 -2.52
CA LEU A 60 -5.68 -5.26 -1.48
C LEU A 60 -6.83 -4.60 -0.72
N GLU A 61 -6.70 -4.51 0.60
CA GLU A 61 -7.69 -3.90 1.50
C GLU A 61 -7.04 -2.80 2.36
N GLU A 62 -7.59 -1.59 2.32
CA GLU A 62 -7.19 -0.49 3.24
C GLU A 62 -7.84 -0.67 4.62
N ARG A 63 -7.05 -0.54 5.68
CA ARG A 63 -7.47 -0.62 7.09
C ARG A 63 -7.00 0.62 7.84
N SER A 64 -7.89 1.14 8.69
CA SER A 64 -7.64 2.30 9.54
C SER A 64 -6.76 2.01 10.76
N ARG A 65 -6.59 0.73 11.11
CA ARG A 65 -5.77 0.28 12.23
C ARG A 65 -4.66 -0.63 11.70
N PRO A 66 -3.45 -0.63 12.31
CA PRO A 66 -2.50 -1.70 12.06
C PRO A 66 -3.19 -3.05 12.30
N PRO A 67 -3.03 -4.04 11.41
CA PRO A 67 -3.42 -5.40 11.77
C PRO A 67 -2.65 -5.78 13.04
N SER A 68 -3.32 -6.44 13.96
CA SER A 68 -2.66 -7.02 15.14
C SER A 68 -1.47 -7.86 14.66
N PRO A 69 -0.32 -7.84 15.35
CA PRO A 69 0.77 -8.73 15.00
C PRO A 69 0.22 -10.15 14.90
N VAL A 70 0.27 -10.73 13.70
CA VAL A 70 -0.01 -12.15 13.53
C VAL A 70 1.11 -12.87 14.25
N VAL A 71 0.83 -13.30 15.47
CA VAL A 71 1.62 -14.32 16.13
C VAL A 71 1.49 -15.57 15.25
N LEU A 72 2.52 -15.85 14.46
CA LEU A 72 2.69 -17.21 13.91
C LEU A 72 2.67 -18.17 15.11
N ALA A 73 2.15 -19.39 14.93
CA ALA A 73 2.01 -20.37 16.01
C ALA A 73 3.34 -20.67 16.75
N ASP A 74 4.48 -20.24 16.19
CA ASP A 74 5.82 -20.31 16.75
C ASP A 74 6.26 -19.05 17.54
N GLY A 75 5.36 -18.12 17.84
CA GLY A 75 5.60 -17.01 18.77
C GLY A 75 6.60 -15.93 18.30
N LYS A 76 7.02 -15.95 17.02
CA LYS A 76 7.97 -14.97 16.48
C LYS A 76 7.25 -13.84 15.72
N PRO A 77 7.42 -12.56 16.12
CA PRO A 77 6.93 -11.44 15.33
C PRO A 77 7.58 -11.45 13.94
N ILE A 78 6.80 -11.07 12.92
CA ILE A 78 7.30 -10.86 11.57
C ILE A 78 8.35 -9.73 11.66
N PRO A 79 9.60 -9.91 11.21
CA PRO A 79 10.56 -8.82 11.20
C PRO A 79 10.02 -7.67 10.33
N GLU A 80 9.94 -6.48 10.91
CA GLU A 80 9.57 -5.21 10.24
C GLU A 80 10.73 -4.63 9.42
N ASP A 81 11.72 -5.45 9.05
CA ASP A 81 12.94 -5.01 8.38
C ASP A 81 12.86 -5.28 6.88
N VAL A 82 12.22 -4.36 6.15
CA VAL A 82 12.70 -4.05 4.80
C VAL A 82 12.95 -2.55 4.75
N GLU A 83 14.14 -2.16 5.19
CA GLU A 83 14.68 -0.87 4.84
C GLU A 83 14.74 -0.79 3.30
N PRO A 84 14.34 0.34 2.68
CA PRO A 84 14.63 0.58 1.28
C PRO A 84 16.15 0.77 1.15
N GLY A 85 16.87 -0.33 1.01
CA GLY A 85 18.27 -0.36 0.59
C GLY A 85 18.39 0.12 -0.86
N VAL A 86 18.38 1.43 -1.06
CA VAL A 86 19.00 2.07 -2.22
C VAL A 86 20.30 2.72 -1.77
N SER A 87 21.32 1.88 -1.53
CA SER A 87 22.71 2.35 -1.60
C SER A 87 23.10 2.34 -3.06
N CYS A 88 22.99 3.48 -3.73
CA CYS A 88 23.71 3.68 -4.99
C CYS A 88 25.17 3.89 -4.63
N GLU A 89 25.94 2.80 -4.59
CA GLU A 89 27.40 2.87 -4.56
C GLU A 89 27.85 3.22 -5.99
N GLU A 90 28.22 4.48 -6.21
CA GLU A 90 28.88 4.89 -7.45
C GLU A 90 30.24 4.18 -7.54
N THR A 91 30.29 3.10 -8.32
CA THR A 91 31.53 2.39 -8.64
C THR A 91 32.38 3.26 -9.56
N THR A 92 33.59 3.53 -9.10
CA THR A 92 34.69 4.16 -9.84
C THR A 92 35.07 3.40 -11.10
N VAL A 93 35.21 4.12 -12.20
CA VAL A 93 36.07 3.82 -13.37
C VAL A 93 36.66 5.20 -13.74
N GLY A 94 37.95 5.49 -13.67
CA GLY A 94 39.13 4.76 -14.09
C GLY A 94 39.98 5.78 -14.84
#